data_AF-V4JAQ3-F1
#
_entry.id   AF-V4JAQ3-F1
#
_cell.length_a   1.000
_cell.length_b   1.000
_cell.length_c   1.000
_cell.angle_alpha   90.00
_cell.angle_beta   90.00
_cell.angle_gamma   90.00
#
_symmetry.space_group_name_H-M   'P 1'
#
loop_
_entity.id
_entity.type
_entity.pdbx_description
1 polymer ?
#
loop_
_entity_poly.entity_id
_entity_poly.type
_entity_poly.pdbx_seq_one_letter_code
_entity_poly.pdbx_strand_id
1 'polypeptide(L)'
;MNAHIILVAARLSEPNRPAYLHLRQAIAKSCAGATVHLEETATVATRLQSLAHETDEPCIVQPLHLIAAGEFHQVVTIVKTVSAPVYLGMPLFASPEDYSRVAEILAPDVNNFNGEAVLLIGHGTVHPAWTCYPAFAHILAQKSNKPLFWATLGGYPSRHTIIERINNSGCRTLLVIPLLLGAGAHLRRDIDGNDEGSWRTSLAAYHIDTVLHNQGLALLPGIAQCFIAHIKEAKQKQPLHD
;
A
#
# COMPACT_ATOMS: atom_id res chain seq x y z
N MET A 1 -10.11 7.15 13.30
CA MET A 1 -9.40 6.23 12.39
C MET A 1 -7.92 6.38 12.71
N ASN A 2 -7.33 5.38 13.35
CA ASN A 2 -5.95 5.48 13.84
C ASN A 2 -4.99 5.17 12.68
N ALA A 3 -4.14 6.14 12.31
CA ALA A 3 -3.16 5.98 11.25
C ALA A 3 -2.14 4.89 11.57
N HIS A 4 -1.75 4.12 10.54
CA HIS A 4 -0.76 3.05 10.62
C HIS A 4 0.54 3.52 9.95
N ILE A 5 1.49 4.05 10.71
CA ILE A 5 2.81 4.43 10.19
C ILE A 5 3.68 3.16 10.12
N ILE A 6 3.95 2.68 8.92
CA ILE A 6 4.87 1.56 8.68
C ILE A 6 6.13 2.08 7.99
N LEU A 7 7.26 1.96 8.65
CA LEU A 7 8.55 2.47 8.17
C LEU A 7 9.63 1.42 8.37
N VAL A 8 10.46 1.24 7.34
CA VAL A 8 11.76 0.58 7.47
C VAL A 8 12.79 1.69 7.58
N ALA A 9 13.57 1.70 8.67
CA ALA A 9 14.76 2.53 8.78
C ALA A 9 16.00 1.64 8.74
N ALA A 10 16.92 2.00 7.83
CA ALA A 10 18.18 1.28 7.65
C ALA A 10 19.35 2.26 7.67
N ARG A 11 20.51 1.76 8.12
CA ARG A 11 21.77 2.51 8.08
C ARG A 11 22.21 2.71 6.64
N LEU A 12 22.86 3.84 6.35
CA LEU A 12 23.32 4.14 4.98
C LEU A 12 24.42 3.18 4.51
N SER A 13 25.33 2.82 5.43
CA SER A 13 26.41 1.84 5.26
C SER A 13 25.95 0.38 5.17
N GLU A 14 24.85 0.02 5.84
CA GLU A 14 24.26 -1.33 5.80
C GLU A 14 22.78 -1.32 5.37
N PRO A 15 22.46 -0.94 4.11
CA PRO A 15 21.07 -0.81 3.66
C PRO A 15 20.30 -2.14 3.66
N ASN A 16 21.02 -3.27 3.65
CA ASN A 16 20.45 -4.62 3.70
C ASN A 16 20.27 -5.16 5.13
N ARG A 17 20.66 -4.40 6.17
CA ARG A 17 20.42 -4.72 7.58
C ARG A 17 19.54 -3.62 8.18
N PRO A 18 18.21 -3.78 8.13
CA PRO A 18 17.32 -2.79 8.72
C PRO A 18 17.59 -2.71 10.23
N ALA A 19 17.89 -1.50 10.72
CA ALA A 19 18.19 -1.26 12.12
C ALA A 19 16.92 -1.04 12.95
N TYR A 20 15.81 -0.69 12.31
CA TYR A 20 14.54 -0.44 12.99
C TYR A 20 13.34 -0.65 12.06
N LEU A 21 12.35 -1.42 12.54
CA LEU A 21 11.08 -1.68 11.83
C LEU A 21 9.91 -1.28 12.73
N HIS A 22 9.20 -0.22 12.36
CA HIS A 22 7.95 0.16 13.02
C HIS A 22 6.76 -0.38 12.21
N LEU A 23 5.94 -1.26 12.80
CA LEU A 23 4.82 -1.94 12.14
C LEU A 23 3.55 -1.85 12.99
N ARG A 24 2.54 -1.08 12.56
CA ARG A 24 1.21 -1.20 13.16
C ARG A 24 0.34 -2.24 12.43
N GLN A 25 0.28 -3.44 13.03
CA GLN A 25 -0.83 -4.42 13.09
C GLN A 25 -1.17 -5.45 11.99
N ALA A 26 -0.42 -5.64 10.89
CA ALA A 26 -0.80 -6.75 9.96
C ALA A 26 0.29 -7.54 9.21
N ILE A 27 1.55 -7.10 9.13
CA ILE A 27 2.55 -7.72 8.21
C ILE A 27 3.70 -8.42 8.97
N ALA A 28 3.53 -8.71 10.26
CA ALA A 28 4.63 -9.19 11.13
C ALA A 28 5.04 -10.67 10.95
N LYS A 29 4.68 -11.36 9.85
CA LYS A 29 4.99 -12.79 9.68
C LYS A 29 6.05 -13.17 8.63
N SER A 30 6.75 -12.21 7.99
CA SER A 30 7.68 -12.57 6.90
C SER A 30 9.07 -11.92 6.92
N CYS A 31 9.45 -11.07 7.87
CA CYS A 31 10.79 -10.48 7.89
C CYS A 31 11.76 -11.39 8.66
N ALA A 32 12.49 -12.25 7.94
CA ALA A 32 13.56 -13.08 8.51
C ALA A 32 14.66 -12.20 9.12
N GLY A 33 14.77 -12.22 10.46
CA GLY A 33 15.90 -11.63 11.21
C GLY A 33 15.76 -10.18 11.67
N ALA A 34 14.61 -9.51 11.46
CA ALA A 34 14.40 -8.15 11.95
C ALA A 34 13.61 -8.14 13.27
N THR A 35 14.13 -7.48 14.31
CA THR A 35 13.38 -7.22 15.54
C THR A 35 12.41 -6.06 15.30
N VAL A 36 11.12 -6.30 15.51
CA VAL A 36 10.06 -5.32 15.31
C VAL A 36 9.74 -4.64 16.64
N HIS A 37 9.85 -3.31 16.69
CA HIS A 37 9.51 -2.52 17.87
C HIS A 37 8.27 -1.67 17.58
N LEU A 38 7.31 -1.70 18.52
CA LEU A 38 6.06 -0.93 18.44
C LEU A 38 6.23 0.33 19.29
N GLU A 39 6.12 1.51 18.69
CA GLU A 39 6.42 2.78 19.37
C GLU A 39 5.42 3.89 18.97
N GLU A 40 5.30 4.93 19.78
CA GLU A 40 4.48 6.11 19.49
C GLU A 40 5.18 7.05 18.47
N THR A 41 4.45 8.02 17.91
CA THR A 41 4.99 8.97 16.92
C THR A 41 6.18 9.78 17.43
N ALA A 42 6.11 10.26 18.68
CA ALA A 42 7.19 11.03 19.32
C ALA A 42 8.48 10.19 19.52
N THR A 43 8.31 8.89 19.70
CA THR A 43 9.41 7.93 19.79
C THR A 43 10.06 7.67 18.42
N VAL A 44 9.33 7.79 17.29
CA VAL A 44 9.95 7.64 15.95
C VAL A 44 10.99 8.72 15.67
N ALA A 45 10.68 10.01 15.89
CA ALA A 45 11.65 11.10 15.70
C ALA A 45 12.85 10.94 16.63
N THR A 46 12.59 10.69 17.92
CA THR A 46 13.64 10.46 18.93
C THR A 46 14.54 9.29 18.53
N ARG A 47 13.97 8.20 18.00
CA ARG A 47 14.73 7.02 17.59
C ARG A 47 15.56 7.28 16.34
N LEU A 48 15.03 8.00 15.35
CA LEU A 48 15.81 8.41 14.18
C LEU A 48 16.99 9.28 14.58
N GLN A 49 16.79 10.20 15.54
CA GLN A 49 17.85 11.02 16.09
C GLN A 49 18.92 10.19 16.80
N SER A 50 18.51 9.25 17.67
CA SER A 50 19.44 8.35 18.35
C SER A 50 20.22 7.49 17.36
N LEU A 51 19.55 6.94 16.34
CA LEU A 51 20.20 6.10 15.33
C LEU A 51 21.28 6.88 14.57
N ALA A 52 20.97 8.09 14.12
CA ALA A 52 21.94 8.94 13.41
C ALA A 52 23.15 9.28 14.29
N HIS A 53 22.93 9.57 15.58
CA HIS A 53 24.00 9.84 16.54
C HIS A 53 24.83 8.59 16.88
N GLU A 54 24.20 7.43 17.03
CA GLU A 54 24.88 6.16 17.31
C GLU A 54 25.81 5.75 16.16
N THR A 55 25.47 6.11 14.92
CA THR A 55 26.21 5.68 13.72
C THR A 55 27.08 6.76 13.09
N ASP A 56 26.96 8.02 13.53
CA ASP A 56 27.56 9.19 12.89
C ASP A 56 27.29 9.25 11.37
N GLU A 57 26.09 8.81 10.96
CA GLU A 57 25.68 8.64 9.56
C GLU A 57 24.24 9.13 9.33
N PRO A 58 23.90 9.63 8.12
CA PRO A 58 22.51 9.88 7.73
C PRO A 58 21.63 8.62 7.77
N CYS A 59 20.37 8.80 8.16
CA CYS A 59 19.38 7.72 8.15
C CYS A 59 18.65 7.65 6.81
N ILE A 60 18.23 6.45 6.39
CA ILE A 60 17.24 6.27 5.31
C ILE A 60 15.95 5.76 5.92
N VAL A 61 14.84 6.41 5.58
CA VAL A 61 13.48 6.03 5.98
C VAL A 61 12.68 5.66 4.73
N GLN A 62 12.17 4.43 4.67
CA GLN A 62 11.28 3.97 3.61
C GLN A 62 9.87 3.72 4.15
N PRO A 63 8.89 4.57 3.82
CA PRO A 63 7.49 4.34 4.14
C PRO A 63 6.94 3.18 3.33
N LEU A 64 6.36 2.19 3.99
CA LEU A 64 5.60 1.11 3.34
C LEU A 64 4.14 1.53 3.24
N HIS A 65 3.91 2.67 2.58
CA HIS A 65 2.58 3.16 2.24
C HIS A 65 2.27 2.85 0.78
N LEU A 66 0.97 2.70 0.47
CA LEU A 66 0.52 2.55 -0.90
C LEU A 66 0.66 3.86 -1.68
N ILE A 67 0.29 4.98 -1.05
CA ILE A 67 0.14 6.29 -1.68
C ILE A 67 0.70 7.40 -0.79
N ALA A 68 1.09 8.53 -1.40
CA ALA A 68 1.50 9.74 -0.70
C ALA A 68 0.31 10.52 -0.14
N ALA A 69 -0.46 9.90 0.75
CA ALA A 69 -1.62 10.51 1.43
C ALA A 69 -1.23 11.05 2.81
N GLY A 70 -2.22 11.28 3.68
CA GLY A 70 -2.02 11.86 5.02
C GLY A 70 -0.98 11.11 5.86
N GLU A 71 -0.96 9.77 5.83
CA GLU A 71 0.00 8.96 6.61
C GLU A 71 1.45 9.17 6.14
N PHE A 72 1.68 9.27 4.84
CA PHE A 72 2.99 9.62 4.30
C PHE A 72 3.39 11.06 4.69
N HIS A 73 2.47 12.01 4.59
CA HIS A 73 2.77 13.41 4.97
C HIS A 73 3.05 13.55 6.48
N GLN A 74 2.43 12.73 7.34
CA GLN A 74 2.80 12.65 8.75
C GLN A 74 4.26 12.22 8.93
N VAL A 75 4.71 11.22 8.16
CA VAL A 75 6.13 10.82 8.15
C VAL A 75 7.03 11.96 7.70
N VAL A 76 6.66 12.67 6.63
CA VAL A 76 7.43 13.84 6.17
C VAL A 76 7.56 14.88 7.30
N THR A 77 6.48 15.19 8.00
CA THR A 77 6.50 16.12 9.14
C THR A 77 7.41 15.62 10.25
N ILE A 78 7.35 14.34 10.62
CA ILE A 78 8.21 13.75 11.66
C ILE A 78 9.67 13.83 11.25
N VAL A 79 9.99 13.43 10.02
CA VAL A 79 11.37 13.41 9.51
C VAL A 79 11.97 14.81 9.49
N LYS A 80 11.20 15.85 9.16
CA LYS A 80 11.68 17.23 9.22
C LYS A 80 12.09 17.67 10.61
N THR A 81 11.45 17.17 11.67
CA THR A 81 11.83 17.51 13.07
C THR A 81 13.13 16.84 13.55
N VAL A 82 13.73 15.97 12.73
CA VAL A 82 14.99 15.30 13.05
C VAL A 82 16.13 16.20 12.56
N SER A 83 17.03 16.59 13.46
CA SER A 83 18.13 17.50 13.10
C SER A 83 19.25 16.83 12.30
N ALA A 84 19.34 15.50 12.38
CA ALA A 84 20.23 14.73 11.55
C ALA A 84 19.69 14.58 10.12
N PRO A 85 20.55 14.52 9.07
CA PRO A 85 20.10 14.31 7.70
C PRO A 85 19.34 13.00 7.54
N VAL A 86 18.13 13.05 6.95
CA VAL A 86 17.33 11.86 6.66
C VAL A 86 16.95 11.79 5.19
N TYR A 87 17.29 10.69 4.54
CA TYR A 87 16.81 10.36 3.20
C TYR A 87 15.43 9.69 3.29
N LEU A 88 14.44 10.22 2.58
CA LEU A 88 13.08 9.69 2.59
C LEU A 88 12.74 9.03 1.25
N GLY A 89 12.42 7.74 1.30
CA GLY A 89 11.87 6.98 0.19
C GLY A 89 10.41 7.32 -0.10
N MET A 90 9.99 7.08 -1.33
CA MET A 90 8.62 7.34 -1.77
C MET A 90 7.67 6.15 -1.53
N PRO A 91 6.35 6.35 -1.43
CA PRO A 91 5.36 5.27 -1.35
C PRO A 91 5.28 4.43 -2.63
N LEU A 92 4.58 3.29 -2.60
CA LEU A 92 4.50 2.36 -3.74
C LEU A 92 4.08 3.04 -5.04
N PHE A 93 3.06 3.89 -5.03
CA PHE A 93 2.62 4.66 -6.20
C PHE A 93 3.08 6.11 -6.10
N ALA A 94 4.30 6.38 -6.56
CA ALA A 94 4.90 7.71 -6.53
C ALA A 94 5.13 8.34 -7.91
N SER A 95 5.30 7.51 -8.94
CA SER A 95 5.59 7.92 -10.32
C SER A 95 4.81 7.07 -11.34
N PRO A 96 4.55 7.55 -12.57
CA PRO A 96 3.91 6.75 -13.63
C PRO A 96 4.59 5.38 -13.85
N GLU A 97 5.90 5.32 -13.71
CA GLU A 97 6.71 4.11 -13.82
C GLU A 97 6.35 3.09 -12.73
N ASP A 98 6.07 3.55 -11.51
CA ASP A 98 5.59 2.68 -10.44
C ASP A 98 4.22 2.09 -10.76
N TYR A 99 3.29 2.90 -11.29
CA TYR A 99 1.98 2.40 -11.72
C TYR A 99 2.14 1.32 -12.80
N SER A 100 3.00 1.57 -13.81
CA SER A 100 3.28 0.59 -14.86
C SER A 100 3.85 -0.71 -14.29
N ARG A 101 4.82 -0.61 -13.37
CA ARG A 101 5.47 -1.77 -12.75
C ARG A 101 4.50 -2.61 -11.91
N VAL A 102 3.67 -1.97 -11.09
CA VAL A 102 2.66 -2.69 -10.29
C VAL A 102 1.59 -3.30 -11.20
N ALA A 103 1.22 -2.62 -12.29
CA ALA A 103 0.28 -3.17 -13.26
C ALA A 103 0.87 -4.38 -14.00
N GLU A 104 2.17 -4.37 -14.33
CA GLU A 104 2.88 -5.53 -14.90
C GLU A 104 2.93 -6.71 -13.94
N ILE A 105 3.09 -6.47 -12.64
CA ILE A 105 3.06 -7.52 -11.61
C ILE A 105 1.68 -8.19 -11.54
N LEU A 106 0.60 -7.41 -11.63
CA LEU A 106 -0.76 -7.91 -11.48
C LEU A 106 -1.40 -8.41 -12.79
N ALA A 107 -0.94 -7.93 -13.95
CA ALA A 107 -1.52 -8.27 -15.24
C ALA A 107 -1.61 -9.78 -15.52
N PRO A 108 -0.61 -10.62 -15.18
CA PRO A 108 -0.72 -12.07 -15.35
C PRO A 108 -1.89 -12.68 -14.58
N ASP A 109 -2.10 -12.29 -13.32
CA ASP A 109 -3.19 -12.81 -12.50
C ASP A 109 -4.55 -12.37 -13.05
N VAL A 110 -4.64 -11.12 -13.52
CA VAL A 110 -5.85 -10.61 -14.19
C VAL A 110 -6.10 -11.35 -15.50
N ASN A 111 -5.08 -11.55 -16.34
CA ASN A 111 -5.21 -12.20 -17.64
C ASN A 111 -5.60 -13.68 -17.52
N ASN A 112 -5.09 -14.37 -16.49
CA ASN A 112 -5.38 -15.78 -16.23
C ASN A 112 -6.73 -16.00 -15.54
N PHE A 113 -7.38 -14.94 -15.07
CA PHE A 113 -8.70 -15.05 -14.47
C PHE A 113 -9.76 -15.30 -15.54
N ASN A 114 -10.51 -16.41 -15.41
CA ASN A 114 -11.55 -16.79 -16.37
C ASN A 114 -12.87 -16.01 -16.20
N GLY A 115 -13.02 -15.20 -15.15
CA GLY A 115 -14.20 -14.37 -14.98
C GLY A 115 -14.16 -13.09 -15.81
N GLU A 116 -15.18 -12.26 -15.60
CA GLU A 116 -15.55 -11.22 -16.57
C GLU A 116 -14.89 -9.88 -16.31
N ALA A 117 -14.66 -9.53 -15.04
CA ALA A 117 -14.07 -8.25 -14.67
C ALA A 117 -13.28 -8.33 -13.37
N VAL A 118 -12.57 -7.24 -13.08
CA VAL A 118 -11.77 -7.10 -11.86
C VAL A 118 -12.28 -5.92 -11.03
N LEU A 119 -12.37 -6.11 -9.72
CA LEU A 119 -12.65 -5.05 -8.76
C LEU A 119 -11.41 -4.80 -7.89
N LEU A 120 -10.82 -3.62 -8.03
CA LEU A 120 -9.75 -3.16 -7.15
C LEU A 120 -10.34 -2.49 -5.91
N ILE A 121 -9.91 -2.89 -4.71
CA ILE A 121 -10.40 -2.28 -3.46
C ILE A 121 -9.25 -1.69 -2.66
N GLY A 122 -9.14 -0.36 -2.65
CA GLY A 122 -8.20 0.36 -1.82
C GLY A 122 -8.73 0.66 -0.42
N HIS A 123 -7.88 1.16 0.47
CA HIS A 123 -8.34 1.64 1.78
C HIS A 123 -9.24 2.88 1.63
N GLY A 124 -8.89 3.77 0.69
CA GLY A 124 -9.52 5.08 0.55
C GLY A 124 -8.84 6.15 1.41
N THR A 125 -9.01 7.42 1.02
CA THR A 125 -8.48 8.57 1.74
C THR A 125 -9.27 9.82 1.37
N VAL A 126 -9.32 10.80 2.27
CA VAL A 126 -9.83 12.16 1.98
C VAL A 126 -8.77 13.05 1.32
N HIS A 127 -7.51 12.58 1.27
CA HIS A 127 -6.41 13.29 0.62
C HIS A 127 -6.57 13.27 -0.90
N PRO A 128 -6.14 14.31 -1.65
CA PRO A 128 -6.16 14.31 -3.12
C PRO A 128 -5.48 13.11 -3.79
N ALA A 129 -4.63 12.40 -3.06
CA ALA A 129 -3.98 11.15 -3.50
C ALA A 129 -4.96 9.97 -3.72
N TRP A 130 -6.26 10.13 -3.42
CA TRP A 130 -7.28 9.15 -3.80
C TRP A 130 -7.32 8.90 -5.32
N THR A 131 -6.86 9.87 -6.13
CA THR A 131 -6.75 9.74 -7.60
C THR A 131 -5.85 8.60 -8.05
N CYS A 132 -5.01 8.06 -7.15
CA CYS A 132 -4.26 6.83 -7.38
C CYS A 132 -5.15 5.66 -7.79
N TYR A 133 -6.31 5.49 -7.16
CA TYR A 133 -7.18 4.33 -7.43
C TYR A 133 -7.74 4.30 -8.85
N PRO A 134 -8.41 5.37 -9.37
CA PRO A 134 -8.85 5.39 -10.76
C PRO A 134 -7.68 5.38 -11.75
N ALA A 135 -6.56 6.06 -11.45
CA ALA A 135 -5.39 6.06 -12.33
C ALA A 135 -4.80 4.65 -12.47
N PHE A 136 -4.66 3.92 -11.37
CA PHE A 136 -4.16 2.56 -11.40
C PHE A 136 -5.11 1.60 -12.11
N ALA A 137 -6.42 1.71 -11.86
CA ALA A 137 -7.42 0.91 -12.57
C ALA A 137 -7.35 1.11 -14.09
N HIS A 138 -7.14 2.35 -14.54
CA HIS A 138 -6.97 2.67 -15.96
C HIS A 138 -5.71 2.03 -16.55
N ILE A 139 -4.56 2.18 -15.87
CA ILE A 139 -3.28 1.63 -16.34
C ILE A 139 -3.30 0.10 -16.37
N LEU A 140 -3.89 -0.53 -15.35
CA LEU A 140 -4.02 -1.99 -15.30
C LEU A 140 -4.96 -2.51 -16.40
N ALA A 141 -6.06 -1.80 -16.69
CA ALA A 141 -6.96 -2.17 -17.79
C ALA A 141 -6.24 -2.21 -19.14
N GLN A 142 -5.35 -1.24 -19.41
CA GLN A 142 -4.54 -1.19 -20.63
C GLN A 142 -3.58 -2.39 -20.77
N LYS A 143 -3.16 -3.01 -19.66
CA LYS A 143 -2.23 -4.15 -19.67
C LYS A 143 -2.92 -5.52 -19.55
N SER A 144 -4.20 -5.55 -19.21
CA SER A 144 -4.89 -6.80 -18.84
C SER A 144 -6.16 -7.12 -19.64
N ASN A 145 -6.55 -6.27 -20.61
CA ASN A 145 -7.69 -6.49 -21.52
C ASN A 145 -9.01 -6.91 -20.84
N LYS A 146 -9.17 -6.65 -19.54
CA LYS A 146 -10.39 -6.90 -18.77
C LYS A 146 -11.01 -5.57 -18.34
N PRO A 147 -12.34 -5.51 -18.18
CA PRO A 147 -12.99 -4.40 -17.49
C PRO A 147 -12.50 -4.31 -16.04
N LEU A 148 -12.09 -3.11 -15.63
CA LEU A 148 -11.63 -2.82 -14.27
C LEU A 148 -12.63 -1.87 -13.59
N PHE A 149 -13.11 -2.28 -12.43
CA PHE A 149 -13.79 -1.44 -11.45
C PHE A 149 -12.81 -1.11 -10.32
N TRP A 150 -13.07 0.00 -9.63
CA TRP A 150 -12.32 0.36 -8.44
C TRP A 150 -13.26 0.89 -7.37
N ALA A 151 -12.90 0.64 -6.13
CA ALA A 151 -13.60 1.12 -4.96
C ALA A 151 -12.62 1.32 -3.81
N THR A 152 -13.16 1.84 -2.71
CA THR A 152 -12.44 1.96 -1.45
C THR A 152 -13.24 1.31 -0.32
N LEU A 153 -12.57 0.93 0.77
CA LEU A 153 -13.23 0.45 1.99
C LEU A 153 -14.11 1.54 2.63
N GLY A 154 -13.75 2.81 2.43
CA GLY A 154 -14.57 3.95 2.83
C GLY A 154 -14.30 5.19 1.99
N GLY A 155 -15.30 6.07 1.95
CA GLY A 155 -15.22 7.34 1.21
C GLY A 155 -15.79 7.24 -0.21
N TYR A 156 -15.06 7.82 -1.16
CA TYR A 156 -15.48 7.92 -2.55
C TYR A 156 -14.75 6.91 -3.45
N PRO A 157 -15.45 6.27 -4.41
CA PRO A 157 -16.91 6.25 -4.58
C PRO A 157 -17.56 5.38 -3.50
N SER A 158 -18.85 5.59 -3.25
CA SER A 158 -19.58 4.75 -2.31
C SER A 158 -19.62 3.30 -2.81
N ARG A 159 -19.62 2.34 -1.88
CA ARG A 159 -19.75 0.91 -2.20
C ARG A 159 -20.98 0.63 -3.06
N HIS A 160 -22.14 1.17 -2.67
CA HIS A 160 -23.39 0.98 -3.39
C HIS A 160 -23.28 1.43 -4.86
N THR A 161 -22.71 2.60 -5.11
CA THR A 161 -22.48 3.11 -6.47
C THR A 161 -21.65 2.16 -7.33
N ILE A 162 -20.62 1.52 -6.75
CA ILE A 162 -19.78 0.58 -7.50
C ILE A 162 -20.49 -0.74 -7.74
N ILE A 163 -21.23 -1.27 -6.76
CA ILE A 163 -22.01 -2.49 -6.92
C ILE A 163 -23.08 -2.31 -8.02
N GLU A 164 -23.79 -1.18 -8.03
CA GLU A 164 -24.76 -0.88 -9.09
C GLU A 164 -24.10 -0.80 -10.47
N ARG A 165 -22.93 -0.15 -10.57
CA ARG A 165 -22.18 -0.08 -11.83
C ARG A 165 -21.74 -1.47 -12.32
N ILE A 166 -21.27 -2.32 -11.41
CA ILE A 166 -20.91 -3.70 -11.73
C ILE A 166 -22.17 -4.46 -12.19
N ASN A 167 -23.26 -4.39 -11.44
CA ASN A 167 -24.49 -5.09 -11.79
C ASN A 167 -25.04 -4.66 -13.17
N ASN A 168 -25.05 -3.36 -13.44
CA ASN A 168 -25.51 -2.79 -14.71
C ASN A 168 -24.59 -3.11 -15.89
N SER A 169 -23.33 -3.49 -15.64
CA SER A 169 -22.42 -3.98 -16.69
C SER A 169 -22.73 -5.40 -17.15
N GLY A 170 -23.60 -6.13 -16.43
CA GLY A 170 -23.91 -7.53 -16.68
C GLY A 170 -22.92 -8.52 -16.05
N CYS A 171 -21.85 -8.04 -15.39
CA CYS A 171 -20.86 -8.89 -14.73
C CYS A 171 -21.48 -9.68 -13.56
N ARG A 172 -21.18 -10.97 -13.51
CA ARG A 172 -21.57 -11.97 -12.50
C ARG A 172 -20.38 -12.68 -11.86
N THR A 173 -19.17 -12.58 -12.41
CA THR A 173 -17.98 -13.16 -11.77
C THR A 173 -16.81 -12.19 -11.78
N LEU A 174 -16.39 -11.77 -10.58
CA LEU A 174 -15.33 -10.79 -10.35
C LEU A 174 -14.09 -11.39 -9.70
N LEU A 175 -12.92 -10.96 -10.16
CA LEU A 175 -11.69 -11.06 -9.36
C LEU A 175 -11.61 -9.81 -8.48
N VAL A 176 -11.53 -10.00 -7.18
CA VAL A 176 -11.35 -8.91 -6.21
C VAL A 176 -9.87 -8.83 -5.85
N ILE A 177 -9.23 -7.72 -6.19
CA ILE A 177 -7.82 -7.45 -5.84
C ILE A 177 -7.76 -6.37 -4.77
N PRO A 178 -7.37 -6.70 -3.53
CA PRO A 178 -7.15 -5.71 -2.50
C PRO A 178 -5.90 -4.89 -2.81
N LEU A 179 -6.06 -3.57 -2.97
CA LEU A 179 -4.95 -2.62 -3.04
C LEU A 179 -4.51 -2.23 -1.62
N LEU A 180 -4.15 -3.25 -0.84
CA LEU A 180 -3.65 -3.14 0.52
C LEU A 180 -2.30 -3.83 0.58
N LEU A 181 -1.29 -3.18 1.16
CA LEU A 181 0.03 -3.81 1.30
C LEU A 181 -0.03 -5.08 2.15
N GLY A 182 -0.81 -5.06 3.24
CA GLY A 182 -1.02 -6.22 4.10
C GLY A 182 -2.40 -6.85 3.94
N ALA A 183 -2.45 -8.18 3.93
CA ALA A 183 -3.67 -8.99 4.08
C ALA A 183 -4.16 -8.98 5.55
N GLY A 184 -4.48 -7.79 6.05
CA GLY A 184 -4.84 -7.54 7.44
C GLY A 184 -6.29 -7.87 7.80
N ALA A 185 -6.73 -7.43 8.98
CA ALA A 185 -8.10 -7.62 9.43
C ALA A 185 -9.15 -7.01 8.49
N HIS A 186 -8.81 -5.93 7.78
CA HIS A 186 -9.67 -5.32 6.77
C HIS A 186 -9.99 -6.27 5.61
N LEU A 187 -9.01 -7.03 5.12
CA LEU A 187 -9.25 -8.04 4.08
C LEU A 187 -10.28 -9.07 4.55
N ARG A 188 -10.08 -9.62 5.76
CA ARG A 188 -10.91 -10.71 6.30
C ARG A 188 -12.30 -10.28 6.77
N ARG A 189 -12.47 -9.02 7.18
CA ARG A 189 -13.76 -8.52 7.69
C ARG A 189 -14.53 -7.75 6.64
N ASP A 190 -13.86 -6.81 5.98
CA ASP A 190 -14.55 -5.84 5.13
C ASP A 190 -14.64 -6.33 3.69
N ILE A 191 -13.67 -7.12 3.20
CA ILE A 191 -13.66 -7.60 1.81
C ILE A 191 -14.26 -9.01 1.71
N ASP A 192 -13.65 -9.99 2.37
CA ASP A 192 -14.01 -11.42 2.31
C ASP A 192 -14.73 -11.91 3.58
N GLY A 193 -15.36 -10.98 4.31
CA GLY A 193 -16.12 -11.30 5.50
C GLY A 193 -17.46 -11.99 5.20
N ASN A 194 -18.07 -12.54 6.25
CA ASN A 194 -19.43 -13.09 6.20
C ASN A 194 -20.49 -12.12 6.73
N ASP A 195 -20.09 -10.98 7.29
CA ASP A 195 -21.01 -9.97 7.80
C ASP A 195 -21.72 -9.29 6.63
N GLU A 196 -23.01 -8.94 6.78
CA GLU A 196 -23.82 -8.29 5.73
C GLU A 196 -23.15 -7.04 5.15
N GLY A 197 -22.36 -6.36 5.97
CA GLY A 197 -21.60 -5.17 5.60
C GLY A 197 -20.29 -5.43 4.85
N SER A 198 -19.92 -6.66 4.50
CA SER A 198 -18.71 -6.96 3.73
C SER A 198 -18.93 -6.79 2.22
N TRP A 199 -17.86 -6.65 1.44
CA TRP A 199 -17.94 -6.60 -0.02
C TRP A 199 -18.46 -7.90 -0.61
N ARG A 200 -17.99 -9.05 -0.11
CA ARG A 200 -18.43 -10.37 -0.56
C ARG A 200 -19.94 -10.56 -0.42
N THR A 201 -20.49 -10.32 0.77
CA THR A 201 -21.95 -10.45 1.01
C THR A 201 -22.74 -9.42 0.20
N SER A 202 -22.25 -8.19 0.11
CA SER A 202 -22.92 -7.12 -0.64
C SER A 202 -22.98 -7.42 -2.14
N LEU A 203 -21.94 -8.01 -2.73
CA LEU A 203 -21.92 -8.43 -4.13
C LEU A 203 -22.77 -9.69 -4.36
N ALA A 204 -22.73 -10.65 -3.43
CA ALA A 204 -23.55 -11.85 -3.50
C ALA A 204 -25.06 -11.56 -3.49
N ALA A 205 -25.50 -10.50 -2.79
CA ALA A 205 -26.89 -10.05 -2.81
C ALA A 205 -27.39 -9.61 -4.21
N TYR A 206 -26.47 -9.30 -5.12
CA TYR A 206 -26.74 -8.98 -6.53
C TYR A 206 -26.43 -10.15 -7.48
N HIS A 207 -26.24 -11.37 -6.94
CA HIS A 207 -25.84 -12.57 -7.69
C HIS A 207 -24.50 -12.39 -8.43
N ILE A 208 -23.55 -11.69 -7.80
CA ILE A 208 -22.19 -11.50 -8.32
C ILE A 208 -21.24 -12.34 -7.47
N ASP A 209 -20.67 -13.37 -8.08
CA ASP A 209 -19.64 -14.22 -7.49
C ASP A 209 -18.30 -13.49 -7.45
N THR A 210 -17.53 -13.75 -6.39
CA THR A 210 -16.22 -13.13 -6.18
C THR A 210 -15.15 -14.19 -5.97
N VAL A 211 -14.03 -14.02 -6.65
CA VAL A 211 -12.77 -14.73 -6.39
C VAL A 211 -11.81 -13.73 -5.79
N LEU A 212 -11.33 -13.98 -4.59
CA LEU A 212 -10.38 -13.09 -3.93
C LEU A 212 -8.95 -13.38 -4.40
N HIS A 213 -8.21 -12.34 -4.74
CA HIS A 213 -6.75 -12.44 -4.85
C HIS A 213 -6.16 -12.73 -3.47
N ASN A 214 -5.54 -13.89 -3.32
CA ASN A 214 -5.22 -14.50 -2.03
C ASN A 214 -4.02 -13.86 -1.30
N GLN A 215 -3.40 -12.82 -1.87
CA GLN A 215 -2.21 -12.18 -1.30
C GLN A 215 -2.40 -10.66 -1.21
N GLY A 216 -1.93 -10.06 -0.10
CA GLY A 216 -1.73 -8.61 -0.04
C GLY A 216 -0.57 -8.20 -0.94
N LEU A 217 -0.58 -6.96 -1.43
CA LEU A 217 0.41 -6.49 -2.42
C LEU A 217 1.85 -6.70 -1.95
N ALA A 218 2.15 -6.54 -0.65
CA ALA A 218 3.51 -6.70 -0.14
C ALA A 218 4.09 -8.12 -0.32
N LEU A 219 3.24 -9.13 -0.54
CA LEU A 219 3.67 -10.51 -0.77
C LEU A 219 3.83 -10.86 -2.25
N LEU A 220 3.40 -9.98 -3.16
CA LEU A 220 3.54 -10.22 -4.59
C LEU A 220 5.02 -10.09 -5.01
N PRO A 221 5.55 -11.05 -5.78
CA PRO A 221 6.88 -10.93 -6.38
C PRO A 221 6.99 -9.63 -7.17
N GLY A 222 8.05 -8.84 -6.94
CA GLY A 222 8.26 -7.55 -7.61
C GLY A 222 7.94 -6.33 -6.74
N ILE A 223 7.02 -6.43 -5.78
CA ILE A 223 6.61 -5.26 -4.97
C ILE A 223 7.72 -4.80 -4.03
N ALA A 224 8.46 -5.73 -3.42
CA ALA A 224 9.63 -5.40 -2.61
C ALA A 224 10.70 -4.67 -3.44
N GLN A 225 10.84 -5.03 -4.73
CA GLN A 225 11.80 -4.38 -5.64
C GLN A 225 11.41 -2.93 -5.93
N CYS A 226 10.12 -2.57 -5.95
CA CYS A 226 9.68 -1.18 -6.04
C CYS A 226 10.20 -0.37 -4.85
N PHE A 227 10.01 -0.86 -3.63
CA PHE A 227 10.51 -0.17 -2.42
C PHE A 227 12.03 -0.12 -2.37
N ILE A 228 12.74 -1.17 -2.81
CA ILE A 228 14.21 -1.15 -2.92
C ILE A 228 14.67 -0.08 -3.92
N ALA A 229 13.94 0.11 -5.03
CA ALA A 229 14.23 1.18 -5.98
C ALA A 229 14.04 2.56 -5.33
N HIS A 230 12.93 2.78 -4.63
CA HIS A 230 12.68 4.04 -3.90
C HIS A 230 13.73 4.34 -2.83
N ILE A 231 14.22 3.33 -2.11
CA ILE A 231 15.36 3.46 -1.17
C ILE A 231 16.61 3.96 -1.91
N LYS A 232 16.94 3.36 -3.06
CA LYS A 232 18.13 3.74 -3.83
C LYS A 232 18.01 5.15 -4.40
N GLU A 233 16.83 5.52 -4.90
CA GLU A 233 16.54 6.86 -5.41
C GLU A 233 16.59 7.92 -4.31
N ALA A 234 16.12 7.60 -3.10
CA ALA A 234 16.20 8.51 -1.97
C ALA A 234 17.64 8.94 -1.68
N LYS A 235 18.60 8.00 -1.74
CA LYS A 235 20.05 8.27 -1.52
C LYS A 235 20.66 9.23 -2.56
N GLN A 236 20.04 9.37 -3.73
CA GLN A 236 20.52 10.24 -4.81
C GLN A 236 19.97 11.67 -4.71
N LYS A 237 18.95 11.88 -3.88
CA LYS A 237 18.32 13.19 -3.65
C LYS A 237 18.97 13.89 -2.45
N GLN A 238 18.67 15.17 -2.26
CA GLN A 238 19.07 15.87 -1.04
C GLN A 238 18.33 15.29 0.18
N PRO A 239 19.02 15.06 1.32
CA PRO A 239 18.37 14.64 2.54
C PRO A 239 17.43 15.73 3.06
N LEU A 240 16.31 15.32 3.64
CA LEU A 240 15.44 16.22 4.38
C LEU A 240 16.15 16.61 5.68
N HIS A 241 16.19 17.91 5.94
CA HIS A 241 16.64 18.56 7.17
C HIS A 241 15.85 19.87 7.34
N ASP A 242 15.84 20.41 8.56
CA ASP A 242 15.24 21.72 8.87
C ASP A 242 15.77 22.87 8.01
#